data_AF-A0A7S1WLN3-F1
#
_entry.id   AF-A0A7S1WLN3-F1
#
_cell.length_a   1.000
_cell.length_b   1.000
_cell.length_c   1.000
_cell.angle_alpha   90.00
_cell.angle_beta   90.00
_cell.angle_gamma   90.00
#
_symmetry.space_group_name_H-M   'P 1'
#
loop_
_entity.id
_entity.type
_entity.pdbx_description
1 polymer ?
#
loop_
_entity_poly.entity_id
_entity_poly.type
_entity_poly.pdbx_seq_one_letter_code
_entity_poly.pdbx_strand_id
1 'polypeptide(L)'
;ESRPVITCVHDSQVVTEDLPPDGQVMMQHDVPVDIIVTPKRTIRVDPAKRLAKPSGIYWDLLSQQKIAQIRVLQTLKDQIERDTGSTLALAAQEEALPPLAKRGQRGGSRGLGRGAQRKVAQDQSGDEGGKQPPDVGI
;
A
#
# COMPACT_ATOMS: atom_id res chain seq x y z
N GLU A 1 -0.34 5.14 28.71
CA GLU A 1 1.03 5.38 28.22
C GLU A 1 0.96 6.34 27.02
N SER A 2 1.75 7.40 26.99
CA SER A 2 1.83 8.31 25.83
C SER A 2 2.85 7.77 24.81
N ARG A 3 2.50 7.76 23.52
CA ARG A 3 3.39 7.31 22.43
C ARG A 3 3.75 8.48 21.52
N PRO A 4 4.90 9.14 21.72
CA PRO A 4 5.33 10.26 20.89
C PRO A 4 5.74 9.78 19.49
N VAL A 5 5.42 10.58 18.48
CA VAL A 5 5.80 10.37 17.09
C VAL A 5 6.88 11.38 16.74
N ILE A 6 8.03 10.88 16.31
CA ILE A 6 9.21 11.68 15.97
C ILE A 6 9.55 11.42 14.51
N THR A 7 9.83 12.49 13.76
CA THR A 7 10.34 12.39 12.40
C THR A 7 11.68 13.10 12.27
N CYS A 8 12.54 12.58 11.40
CA CYS A 8 13.82 13.18 11.04
C CYS A 8 13.79 13.60 9.59
N VAL A 9 14.04 14.88 9.33
CA VAL A 9 13.93 15.50 7.99
C VAL A 9 15.07 16.50 7.78
N HIS A 10 15.29 16.90 6.54
CA HIS A 10 16.21 18.00 6.24
C HIS A 10 15.58 19.36 6.60
N ASP A 11 16.39 20.38 6.91
CA ASP A 11 15.90 21.72 7.25
C ASP A 11 14.99 22.32 6.17
N SER A 12 15.25 22.03 4.89
CA SER A 12 14.44 22.53 3.75
C SER A 12 13.06 21.88 3.62
N GLN A 13 12.80 20.78 4.33
CA GLN A 13 11.48 20.12 4.35
C GLN A 13 10.56 20.72 5.41
N VAL A 14 11.08 21.61 6.27
CA VAL A 14 10.31 22.31 7.30
C VAL A 14 9.87 23.66 6.74
N VAL A 15 8.62 23.71 6.28
CA VAL A 15 7.97 24.95 5.80
C VAL A 15 7.22 25.60 6.95
N THR A 16 7.45 26.88 7.18
CA THR A 16 6.78 27.67 8.24
C THR A 16 5.70 28.60 7.72
N GLU A 17 5.56 28.71 6.40
CA GLU A 17 4.52 29.51 5.76
C GLU A 17 3.18 28.78 5.80
N ASP A 18 2.09 29.56 5.77
CA ASP A 18 0.74 29.03 5.81
C ASP A 18 0.52 28.12 4.59
N LEU A 19 0.45 26.81 4.86
CA LEU A 19 -0.16 25.88 3.92
C LEU A 19 -1.61 26.31 3.65
N PRO A 20 -2.23 25.86 2.54
CA PRO A 20 -3.48 26.40 2.03
C PRO A 20 -4.51 26.79 3.11
N PRO A 21 -5.13 27.99 3.01
CA PRO A 21 -5.93 28.61 4.08
C PRO A 21 -7.18 27.83 4.49
N ASP A 22 -7.56 26.83 3.69
CA ASP A 22 -8.61 25.85 3.95
C ASP A 22 -8.22 24.78 4.98
N GLY A 23 -6.97 24.75 5.46
CA GLY A 23 -6.56 23.97 6.63
C GLY A 23 -6.60 22.45 6.45
N GLN A 24 -6.92 21.96 5.24
CA GLN A 24 -7.01 20.54 4.89
C GLN A 24 -5.65 19.95 4.47
N VAL A 25 -4.59 20.30 5.19
CA VAL A 25 -3.26 19.69 4.96
C VAL A 25 -3.24 18.23 5.42
N MET A 26 -4.04 17.92 6.43
CA MET A 26 -4.08 16.62 7.08
C MET A 26 -5.51 16.11 7.12
N MET A 27 -5.69 14.85 6.76
CA MET A 27 -6.95 14.14 6.91
C MET A 27 -7.12 13.66 8.35
N GLN A 28 -8.36 13.41 8.77
CA GLN A 28 -8.67 12.93 10.13
C GLN A 28 -7.95 11.62 10.50
N HIS A 29 -7.59 10.81 9.51
CA HIS A 29 -6.87 9.55 9.69
C HIS A 29 -5.34 9.69 9.65
N ASP A 30 -4.81 10.88 9.37
CA ASP A 30 -3.37 11.13 9.42
C ASP A 30 -2.88 11.22 10.87
N VAL A 31 -1.69 10.67 11.13
CA VAL A 31 -1.06 10.72 12.46
C VAL A 31 -0.13 11.91 12.52
N PRO A 32 -0.45 12.96 13.30
CA PRO A 32 0.41 14.13 13.37
C PRO A 32 1.62 13.89 14.27
N VAL A 33 2.75 14.48 13.89
CA VAL A 33 4.04 14.35 14.60
C VAL A 33 4.09 15.24 15.84
N ASP A 34 4.79 14.78 16.88
CA ASP A 34 5.00 15.55 18.11
C ASP A 34 6.36 16.29 18.07
N ILE A 35 7.36 15.70 17.41
CA ILE A 35 8.73 16.25 17.34
C ILE A 35 9.28 16.10 15.92
N ILE A 36 9.86 17.17 15.41
CA ILE A 36 10.58 17.21 14.14
C ILE A 36 12.06 17.46 14.44
N VAL A 37 12.92 16.56 14.01
CA VAL A 37 14.37 16.68 14.16
C VAL A 37 14.98 17.01 12.80
N THR A 38 15.74 18.09 12.74
CA THR A 38 16.60 18.44 11.60
C THR A 38 18.07 18.43 12.05
N PRO A 39 19.04 18.38 11.12
CA PRO A 39 20.45 18.50 11.47
C PRO A 39 20.78 19.76 12.28
N LYS A 40 20.05 20.87 12.08
CA LYS A 40 20.32 22.14 12.77
C LYS A 40 19.53 22.34 14.06
N ARG A 41 18.37 21.70 14.23
CA ARG A 41 17.49 21.93 15.40
C ARG A 41 16.48 20.82 15.64
N THR A 42 15.98 20.78 16.87
CA THR A 42 14.81 19.97 17.25
C THR A 42 13.62 20.89 17.51
N ILE A 43 12.49 20.59 16.88
CA ILE A 43 11.24 21.36 16.95
C ILE A 43 10.20 20.51 17.67
N ARG A 44 9.66 21.02 18.78
CA ARG A 44 8.47 20.42 19.42
C ARG A 44 7.22 21.10 18.88
N VAL A 45 6.31 20.32 18.33
CA VAL A 45 5.06 20.84 17.76
C VAL A 45 4.12 21.23 18.90
N ASP A 46 3.52 22.42 18.80
CA ASP A 46 2.55 22.92 19.77
C ASP A 46 1.31 22.00 19.81
N PRO A 47 1.01 21.34 20.95
CA PRO A 47 -0.15 20.47 21.07
C PRO A 47 -1.48 21.18 20.82
N ALA A 48 -1.58 22.49 21.08
CA ALA A 48 -2.82 23.25 20.89
C ALA A 48 -3.14 23.52 19.41
N LYS A 49 -2.14 23.44 18.52
CA LYS A 49 -2.28 23.69 17.08
C LYS A 49 -2.35 22.42 16.24
N ARG A 50 -2.20 21.26 16.88
CA ARG A 50 -2.09 19.95 16.21
C ARG A 50 -3.44 19.24 16.22
N LEU A 51 -3.75 18.53 15.14
CA LEU A 51 -4.89 17.61 15.11
C LEU A 51 -4.74 16.52 16.19
N ALA A 52 -5.87 16.01 16.69
CA ALA A 52 -5.85 14.86 17.58
C ALA A 52 -5.27 13.66 16.85
N LYS A 53 -4.55 12.78 17.58
CA LYS A 53 -4.13 11.51 17.00
C LYS A 53 -5.37 10.68 16.68
N PRO A 54 -5.43 10.02 15.52
CA PRO A 54 -6.58 9.22 15.16
C PRO A 54 -6.79 8.11 16.17
N SER A 55 -8.05 7.81 16.45
CA SER A 55 -8.46 6.83 17.44
C SER A 55 -9.22 5.69 16.78
N GLY A 56 -8.60 4.51 16.74
CA GLY A 56 -9.22 3.33 16.16
C GLY A 56 -9.44 3.45 14.65
N ILE A 57 -10.53 2.84 14.18
CA ILE A 57 -10.90 2.75 12.76
C ILE A 57 -12.12 3.64 12.52
N TYR A 58 -12.04 4.52 11.52
CA TYR A 58 -13.16 5.33 11.05
C TYR A 58 -13.98 4.55 10.03
N TRP A 59 -14.97 3.80 10.53
CA TRP A 59 -15.79 2.90 9.71
C TRP A 59 -16.64 3.63 8.66
N ASP A 60 -17.05 4.86 8.98
CA ASP A 60 -17.79 5.78 8.13
C ASP A 60 -17.00 6.26 6.89
N LEU A 61 -15.67 6.10 6.91
CA LEU A 61 -14.79 6.38 5.76
C LEU A 61 -14.50 5.13 4.91
N LEU A 62 -15.00 3.96 5.30
CA LEU A 62 -14.74 2.69 4.60
C LEU A 62 -15.96 2.27 3.78
N SER A 63 -15.78 2.10 2.47
CA SER A 63 -16.81 1.55 1.59
C SER A 63 -17.00 0.04 1.81
N GLN A 64 -18.18 -0.48 1.46
CA GLN A 64 -18.45 -1.92 1.50
C GLN A 64 -17.43 -2.72 0.67
N GLN A 65 -16.99 -2.17 -0.46
CA GLN A 65 -15.99 -2.78 -1.32
C GLN A 65 -14.63 -2.89 -0.62
N LYS A 66 -14.17 -1.86 0.12
CA LYS A 66 -12.94 -1.93 0.93
C LYS A 66 -13.02 -3.04 1.98
N ILE A 67 -14.15 -3.13 2.68
CA ILE A 67 -14.39 -4.19 3.66
C ILE A 67 -14.32 -5.57 2.99
N ALA A 68 -14.98 -5.74 1.84
CA ALA A 68 -14.99 -7.00 1.10
C ALA A 68 -13.58 -7.43 0.62
N GLN A 69 -12.70 -6.47 0.34
CA GLN A 69 -11.34 -6.75 -0.13
C GLN A 69 -10.34 -7.03 1.00
N ILE A 70 -10.46 -6.36 2.14
CA ILE A 70 -9.48 -6.44 3.23
C ILE A 70 -9.99 -7.39 4.32
N ARG A 71 -9.47 -8.63 4.31
CA ARG A 71 -9.92 -9.71 5.21
C ARG A 71 -9.96 -9.34 6.70
N VAL A 72 -8.93 -8.63 7.19
CA VAL A 72 -8.87 -8.26 8.61
C VAL A 72 -10.01 -7.30 9.00
N LEU A 73 -10.47 -6.44 8.09
CA LEU A 73 -11.57 -5.52 8.38
C LEU A 73 -12.91 -6.26 8.52
N GLN A 74 -13.10 -7.38 7.82
CA GLN A 74 -14.29 -8.23 7.97
C GLN A 74 -14.34 -8.82 9.37
N THR A 75 -13.25 -9.45 9.81
CA THR A 75 -13.17 -10.05 11.14
C THR A 75 -13.36 -9.01 12.25
N LEU A 76 -12.76 -7.82 12.09
CA LEU A 76 -12.91 -6.74 13.06
C LEU A 76 -14.34 -6.20 13.10
N LYS A 77 -14.97 -5.97 11.94
CA LYS A 77 -16.37 -5.54 11.86
C LYS A 77 -17.28 -6.54 12.54
N ASP A 78 -17.19 -7.82 12.17
CA ASP A 78 -18.04 -8.88 12.73
C ASP A 78 -17.85 -9.04 14.24
N GLN A 79 -16.65 -8.83 14.76
CA GLN A 79 -16.39 -8.86 16.19
C GLN A 79 -17.05 -7.66 16.89
N ILE A 80 -16.84 -6.45 16.38
CA ILE A 80 -17.38 -5.23 16.99
C ILE A 80 -18.90 -5.25 16.98
N GLU A 81 -19.54 -5.59 15.86
CA GLU A 81 -21.02 -5.62 15.77
C GLU A 81 -21.63 -6.68 16.69
N ARG A 82 -20.94 -7.80 16.93
CA ARG A 82 -21.36 -8.80 17.92
C ARG A 82 -21.23 -8.27 19.35
N ASP A 83 -20.17 -7.54 19.66
CA ASP A 83 -19.91 -7.02 21.00
C ASP A 83 -20.80 -5.81 21.34
N THR A 84 -21.08 -4.94 20.36
CA THR A 84 -21.91 -3.74 20.55
C THR A 84 -23.39 -3.98 20.29
N GLY A 85 -23.74 -5.07 19.58
CA GLY A 85 -25.12 -5.37 19.16
C GLY A 85 -25.67 -4.39 18.12
N SER A 86 -24.81 -3.61 17.46
CA SER A 86 -25.19 -2.56 16.50
C SER A 86 -24.35 -2.64 15.23
N THR A 87 -24.99 -2.41 14.08
CA THR A 87 -24.31 -2.40 12.78
C THR A 87 -23.48 -1.13 12.63
N LEU A 88 -22.23 -1.28 12.17
CA LEU A 88 -21.34 -0.14 11.91
C LEU A 88 -21.75 0.60 10.63
N ALA A 89 -21.83 1.92 10.71
CA ALA A 89 -22.07 2.78 9.57
C ALA A 89 -20.84 2.81 8.66
N LEU A 90 -21.05 2.58 7.37
CA LEU A 90 -20.01 2.55 6.33
C LEU A 90 -20.19 3.73 5.36
N ALA A 91 -19.12 4.05 4.63
CA ALA A 91 -19.18 5.06 3.58
C ALA A 91 -20.15 4.62 2.47
N ALA A 92 -21.03 5.53 2.03
CA ALA A 92 -21.95 5.29 0.94
C ALA A 92 -21.27 5.30 -0.44
N GLN A 93 -20.14 5.99 -0.56
CA GLN A 93 -19.45 6.19 -1.83
C GLN A 93 -18.53 5.01 -2.14
N GLU A 94 -18.59 4.54 -3.40
CA GLU A 94 -17.68 3.55 -3.92
C GLU A 94 -16.36 4.23 -4.30
N GLU A 95 -15.28 3.84 -3.65
CA GLU A 95 -13.92 4.35 -3.90
C GLU A 95 -13.25 3.47 -4.95
N ALA A 96 -12.67 4.07 -5.99
CA ALA A 96 -11.91 3.32 -6.99
C ALA A 96 -10.62 2.77 -6.36
N LEU A 97 -10.65 1.50 -5.95
CA LEU A 97 -9.50 0.88 -5.29
C LEU A 97 -8.41 0.51 -6.30
N PRO A 98 -7.13 0.80 -5.99
CA PRO A 98 -6.03 0.32 -6.82
C PRO A 98 -6.02 -1.22 -6.85
N PRO A 99 -5.49 -1.85 -7.91
CA PRO A 99 -5.47 -3.30 -8.01
C PRO A 99 -4.65 -3.91 -6.86
N LEU A 100 -5.24 -4.87 -6.15
CA LEU A 100 -4.52 -5.62 -5.13
C LEU A 100 -3.36 -6.40 -5.75
N ALA A 101 -2.20 -6.32 -5.10
CA ALA A 101 -1.04 -7.11 -5.47
C ALA A 101 -1.41 -8.61 -5.46
N LYS A 102 -1.28 -9.25 -6.62
CA LYS A 102 -1.52 -10.69 -6.75
C LYS A 102 -0.42 -11.44 -6.02
N ARG A 103 -0.73 -11.98 -4.84
CA ARG A 103 0.18 -12.90 -4.16
C ARG A 103 0.20 -14.21 -4.95
N GLY A 104 1.27 -14.42 -5.71
CA GLY A 104 1.49 -15.69 -6.41
C GLY A 104 1.43 -16.84 -5.40
N GLN A 105 0.63 -17.87 -5.68
CA GLN A 105 0.74 -19.12 -4.96
C GLN A 105 2.17 -19.64 -5.18
N ARG A 106 3.00 -19.65 -4.14
CA ARG A 106 4.27 -20.39 -4.18
C ARG A 106 3.90 -21.84 -4.45
N GLY A 107 4.05 -22.25 -5.71
CA GLY A 107 3.86 -23.63 -6.13
C GLY A 107 4.75 -24.50 -5.27
N GLY A 108 4.13 -25.42 -4.52
CA GLY A 108 4.85 -26.47 -3.85
C GLY A 108 5.47 -27.37 -4.92
N SER A 109 6.74 -27.14 -5.24
CA SER A 109 7.55 -28.09 -5.98
C SER A 109 7.77 -29.31 -5.10
N ARG A 110 6.77 -30.20 -5.08
CA ARG A 110 6.98 -31.61 -4.74
C ARG A 110 7.88 -32.19 -5.84
N GLY A 111 9.18 -32.15 -5.60
CA GLY A 111 10.19 -32.82 -6.41
C GLY A 111 9.93 -34.32 -6.39
N LEU A 112 9.25 -34.82 -7.42
CA LEU A 112 9.26 -36.21 -7.83
C LEU A 112 10.37 -36.35 -8.88
N GLY A 113 11.42 -37.08 -8.52
CA GLY A 113 12.59 -37.28 -9.36
C GLY A 113 12.39 -38.28 -10.50
N ARG A 114 13.35 -38.30 -11.43
CA ARG A 114 14.02 -39.51 -11.92
C ARG A 114 15.07 -39.12 -12.97
N GLY A 115 16.30 -39.57 -12.75
CA GLY A 115 17.39 -39.46 -13.71
C GLY A 115 17.34 -40.54 -14.80
N ALA A 116 18.29 -40.39 -15.74
CA ALA A 116 18.66 -41.26 -16.87
C ALA A 116 17.59 -41.38 -17.98
N GLN A 117 17.90 -41.27 -19.29
CA GLN A 117 19.11 -41.66 -20.01
C GLN A 117 19.08 -41.02 -21.43
N ARG A 118 20.26 -40.61 -21.93
CA ARG A 118 20.50 -40.17 -23.32
C ARG A 118 20.70 -41.37 -24.27
N LYS A 119 20.17 -41.31 -25.51
CA LYS A 119 20.71 -41.85 -26.81
C LYS A 119 19.94 -41.13 -27.96
N VAL A 120 20.54 -40.30 -28.85
CA VAL A 120 21.32 -40.57 -30.11
C VAL A 120 20.49 -41.39 -31.12
N ALA A 121 20.27 -41.11 -32.42
CA ALA A 121 20.58 -40.09 -33.46
C ALA A 121 19.35 -40.10 -34.45
N GLN A 122 19.15 -39.25 -35.46
CA GLN A 122 19.86 -39.24 -36.76
C GLN A 122 19.27 -38.16 -37.70
N ASP A 123 20.10 -37.79 -38.66
CA ASP A 123 20.11 -36.74 -39.70
C ASP A 123 19.02 -36.80 -40.80
N GLN A 124 18.59 -35.64 -41.32
CA GLN A 124 18.55 -35.33 -42.77
C GLN A 124 17.99 -33.93 -43.14
N SER A 125 18.92 -33.09 -43.63
CA SER A 125 18.90 -32.23 -44.85
C SER A 125 17.71 -31.33 -45.28
N GLY A 126 18.07 -30.10 -45.67
CA GLY A 126 17.39 -29.21 -46.64
C GLY A 126 16.71 -27.99 -46.00
N ASP A 127 16.73 -26.77 -46.51
CA ASP A 127 17.27 -26.14 -47.71
C ASP A 127 17.12 -24.60 -47.52
N GLU A 128 17.79 -23.82 -48.36
CA GLU A 128 18.05 -22.38 -48.35
C GLU A 128 16.84 -21.42 -48.22
N GLY A 129 17.11 -20.19 -47.75
CA GLY A 129 16.43 -19.00 -48.29
C GLY A 129 16.18 -17.83 -47.34
N GLY A 130 16.77 -16.67 -47.65
CA GLY A 130 16.08 -15.38 -47.50
C GLY A 130 16.56 -14.44 -46.40
N LYS A 131 17.49 -13.57 -46.75
CA LYS A 131 17.97 -12.41 -45.98
C LYS A 131 17.17 -11.16 -46.39
N GLN A 132 16.55 -10.44 -45.45
CA GLN A 132 16.45 -8.97 -45.47
C GLN A 132 15.80 -8.41 -44.18
N PRO A 133 16.40 -7.41 -43.51
CA PRO A 133 15.74 -6.62 -42.48
C PRO A 133 14.98 -5.43 -43.10
N PRO A 134 13.84 -4.98 -42.52
CA PRO A 134 13.21 -3.75 -42.96
C PRO A 134 13.89 -2.49 -42.39
N ASP A 135 13.72 -1.48 -43.22
CA ASP A 135 14.37 -0.18 -43.34
C ASP A 135 14.03 0.81 -42.21
N VAL A 136 14.96 1.73 -41.96
CA VAL A 136 14.80 2.86 -41.04
C VAL A 136 14.18 4.02 -41.80
N GLY A 137 12.91 4.32 -41.52
CA GLY A 137 12.21 5.48 -42.06
C GLY A 137 12.01 6.55 -40.99
N ILE A 138 12.78 7.65 -41.16
CA ILE A 138 12.58 9.07 -40.77
C ILE A 138 11.64 9.36 -39.59
#